data_AF-A0A1C2XPL0-F1
#
_entry.id   AF-A0A1C2XPL0-F1
#
_cell.length_a   1.000
_cell.length_b   1.000
_cell.length_c   1.000
_cell.angle_alpha   90.00
_cell.angle_beta   90.00
_cell.angle_gamma   90.00
#
_symmetry.space_group_name_H-M   'P 1'
#
loop_
_entity.id
_entity.type
_entity.pdbx_description
1 polymer ?
#
loop_
_entity_poly.entity_id
_entity_poly.type
_entity_poly.pdbx_seq_one_letter_code
_entity_poly.pdbx_strand_id
1 'polypeptide(L)'
;MRNPRTSGILYNVEKLVQKGKVIGLIHTFYAAADAYITNLTPTANNGKTGAMYTGLDPYSSSIYRNLLRFDLSMLELNITIQKAVLRLYLTTRYQAGAPQQLDIYRLTAAFEETAVTWDNAPGSVLTPDYTLVDDNNPNGYIDIAMTDLVRDWYTTPADNYGIMLQTTELTNSLLAFRTREYAESAMWPMLIVEYSLTHTVIYTSPVIGDFSYLSTSFVLEGHALETAYTITYDSAAPTAGLAIVEQSQDDDTWAQSTSISLDPGETRTMNVSTPMVYERLSFVNAASAAMTDTVGSTIDVNTNIDNSNETALRYESSNTLLPIDPDTGVMTLAVADTTTIIITAKYLDNFNYFSFEVIAAP
;
A
#
# COMPACT_ATOMS: atom_id res chain seq x y z
N MET A 1 -21.61 -29.03 34.90
CA MET A 1 -21.75 -27.66 35.42
C MET A 1 -20.43 -26.95 35.17
N ARG A 2 -20.43 -25.98 34.25
CA ARG A 2 -19.26 -25.14 33.92
C ARG A 2 -18.93 -24.27 35.12
N ASN A 3 -17.65 -24.19 35.46
CA ASN A 3 -17.04 -23.09 36.18
C ASN A 3 -15.56 -23.01 35.77
N PRO A 4 -14.88 -21.87 35.93
CA PRO A 4 -14.76 -20.85 34.90
C PRO A 4 -13.31 -20.66 34.44
N ARG A 5 -13.14 -19.94 33.34
CA ARG A 5 -11.85 -19.48 32.79
C ARG A 5 -11.04 -18.75 33.86
N THR A 6 -9.84 -19.25 34.18
CA THR A 6 -8.76 -18.47 34.80
C THR A 6 -7.44 -18.90 34.20
N SER A 7 -6.93 -18.11 33.26
CA SER A 7 -5.56 -17.57 33.35
C SER A 7 -5.37 -16.59 32.18
N GLY A 8 -5.98 -15.40 32.30
CA GLY A 8 -5.55 -14.26 31.51
C GLY A 8 -4.30 -13.71 32.16
N ILE A 9 -3.13 -14.21 31.78
CA ILE A 9 -1.87 -13.52 32.04
C ILE A 9 -1.93 -12.25 31.18
N LEU A 10 -2.18 -11.12 31.81
CA LEU A 10 -2.05 -9.79 31.21
C LEU A 10 -0.56 -9.58 30.91
N TYR A 11 -0.14 -9.89 29.69
CA TYR A 11 1.15 -9.42 29.19
C TYR A 11 1.04 -7.90 29.00
N ASN A 12 1.95 -7.15 29.65
CA ASN A 12 2.12 -5.73 29.38
C ASN A 12 2.61 -5.57 27.93
N VAL A 13 1.68 -5.48 26.98
CA VAL A 13 2.01 -5.05 25.62
C VAL A 13 2.28 -3.54 25.73
N GLU A 14 3.54 -3.15 25.85
CA GLU A 14 3.91 -1.75 25.62
C GLU A 14 3.64 -1.42 24.15
N LYS A 15 2.40 -0.99 23.86
CA LYS A 15 1.99 -0.54 22.54
C LYS A 15 2.59 0.86 22.32
N LEU A 16 3.83 0.90 21.86
CA LEU A 16 4.44 2.14 21.39
C LEU A 16 3.86 2.46 20.02
N VAL A 17 3.00 3.47 19.98
CA VAL A 17 2.48 4.04 18.73
C VAL A 17 3.48 5.09 18.28
N GLN A 18 4.30 4.78 17.28
CA GLN A 18 5.14 5.77 16.62
C GLN A 18 4.48 6.16 15.30
N LYS A 19 4.26 7.46 15.07
CA LYS A 19 3.94 7.96 13.74
C LYS A 19 5.16 7.66 12.85
N GLY A 20 5.02 6.68 11.96
CA GLY A 20 6.10 6.17 11.13
C GLY A 20 6.40 7.04 9.91
N LYS A 21 7.50 6.70 9.25
CA LYS A 21 8.10 7.38 8.09
C LYS A 21 7.07 7.78 7.02
N VAL A 22 7.08 9.07 6.67
CA VAL A 22 6.38 9.65 5.51
C VAL A 22 6.92 8.99 4.24
N ILE A 23 6.12 8.14 3.58
CA ILE A 23 6.43 7.66 2.23
C ILE A 23 5.89 8.69 1.24
N GLY A 24 6.77 9.30 0.46
CA GLY A 24 6.37 10.15 -0.65
C GLY A 24 5.97 9.29 -1.84
N LEU A 25 4.68 9.29 -2.17
CA LEU A 25 4.12 8.68 -3.37
C LEU A 25 3.93 9.76 -4.44
N ILE A 26 4.05 9.37 -5.70
CA ILE A 26 3.78 10.23 -6.85
C ILE A 26 2.74 9.55 -7.72
N HIS A 27 1.68 10.28 -8.05
CA HIS A 27 0.68 9.82 -9.01
C HIS A 27 0.49 10.85 -10.13
N THR A 28 0.25 10.37 -11.34
CA THR A 28 0.00 11.20 -12.52
C THR A 28 -1.42 10.97 -13.02
N PHE A 29 -2.25 12.00 -12.92
CA PHE A 29 -3.60 12.03 -13.46
C PHE A 29 -3.58 12.62 -14.87
N TYR A 30 -4.21 11.95 -15.83
CA TYR A 30 -4.52 12.56 -17.13
C TYR A 30 -5.81 13.37 -17.02
N ALA A 31 -5.98 14.36 -17.89
CA ALA A 31 -7.22 15.14 -17.94
C ALA A 31 -8.43 14.21 -18.17
N ALA A 32 -9.41 14.28 -17.26
CA ALA A 32 -10.69 13.59 -17.38
C ALA A 32 -11.63 14.29 -18.37
N ALA A 33 -11.41 15.57 -18.62
CA ALA A 33 -12.04 16.37 -19.68
C ALA A 33 -11.13 17.53 -20.05
N ASP A 34 -11.04 17.86 -21.33
CA ASP A 34 -10.45 19.11 -21.80
C ASP A 34 -11.16 19.68 -23.03
N ALA A 35 -11.22 21.01 -23.12
CA ALA A 35 -11.79 21.70 -24.26
C ALA A 35 -11.20 23.09 -24.36
N TYR A 36 -11.19 23.69 -25.55
CA TYR A 36 -11.05 25.13 -25.68
C TYR A 36 -12.34 25.79 -26.16
N ILE A 37 -12.55 27.00 -25.69
CA ILE A 37 -13.65 27.87 -26.10
C ILE A 37 -13.06 29.12 -26.76
N THR A 38 -13.80 29.68 -27.71
CA THR A 38 -13.36 30.89 -28.41
C THR A 38 -14.54 31.75 -28.83
N ASN A 39 -14.36 33.07 -28.79
CA ASN A 39 -15.35 34.01 -29.31
C ASN A 39 -15.38 34.08 -30.84
N LEU A 40 -14.43 33.44 -31.55
CA LEU A 40 -14.44 33.33 -33.01
C LEU A 40 -15.65 32.52 -33.50
N THR A 41 -15.96 31.44 -32.79
CA THR A 41 -17.06 30.51 -33.07
C THR A 41 -17.81 30.19 -31.78
N PRO A 42 -18.58 31.15 -31.23
CA PRO A 42 -19.00 31.12 -29.83
C PRO A 42 -19.98 29.99 -29.47
N THR A 43 -20.66 29.43 -30.46
CA THR A 43 -21.58 28.28 -30.32
C THR A 43 -20.94 26.94 -30.69
N ALA A 44 -19.68 26.90 -31.12
CA ALA A 44 -19.00 25.67 -31.49
C ALA A 44 -18.37 24.99 -30.27
N ASN A 45 -18.46 23.66 -30.21
CA ASN A 45 -17.75 22.85 -29.24
C ASN A 45 -16.42 22.37 -29.84
N ASN A 46 -15.35 22.41 -29.04
CA ASN A 46 -14.02 21.95 -29.45
C ASN A 46 -13.42 20.89 -28.50
N GLY A 47 -14.22 20.22 -27.67
CA GLY A 47 -13.72 19.21 -26.72
C GLY A 47 -13.30 17.87 -27.34
N LYS A 48 -13.01 17.84 -28.65
CA LYS A 48 -12.53 16.64 -29.37
C LYS A 48 -11.34 16.92 -30.28
N THR A 49 -10.76 18.11 -30.18
CA THR A 49 -9.65 18.53 -31.04
C THR A 49 -8.32 18.13 -30.40
N GLY A 50 -7.35 17.63 -31.17
CA GLY A 50 -6.01 17.24 -30.67
C GLY A 50 -5.09 18.39 -30.23
N ALA A 51 -5.59 19.63 -30.22
CA ALA A 51 -4.89 20.82 -29.77
C ALA A 51 -5.88 21.82 -29.16
N MET A 52 -5.44 22.58 -28.16
CA MET A 52 -6.22 23.59 -27.46
C MET A 52 -5.44 24.89 -27.35
N TYR A 53 -6.14 26.02 -27.26
CA TYR A 53 -5.55 27.36 -27.38
C TYR A 53 -5.99 28.28 -26.24
N THR A 54 -5.08 29.14 -25.80
CA THR A 54 -5.38 30.17 -24.81
C THR A 54 -4.68 31.48 -25.16
N GLY A 55 -5.37 32.61 -24.96
CA GLY A 55 -4.88 33.95 -25.26
C GLY A 55 -5.54 34.61 -26.47
N LEU A 56 -5.00 35.78 -26.85
CA LEU A 56 -5.45 36.58 -27.99
C LEU A 56 -4.69 36.17 -29.25
N ASP A 57 -5.44 35.75 -30.27
CA ASP A 57 -4.91 35.36 -31.57
C ASP A 57 -4.46 36.59 -32.38
N PRO A 58 -3.18 36.66 -32.80
CA PRO A 58 -2.66 37.77 -33.61
C PRO A 58 -3.32 37.94 -34.98
N TYR A 59 -3.96 36.90 -35.52
CA TYR A 59 -4.54 36.95 -36.87
C TYR A 59 -6.02 37.29 -36.86
N SER A 60 -6.80 36.66 -35.97
CA SER A 60 -8.25 36.86 -35.90
C SER A 60 -8.68 37.89 -34.85
N SER A 61 -7.77 38.33 -33.96
CA SER A 61 -8.10 39.12 -32.76
C SER A 61 -9.16 38.45 -31.87
N SER A 62 -9.29 37.11 -31.98
CA SER A 62 -10.22 36.32 -31.19
C SER A 62 -9.55 35.81 -29.92
N ILE A 63 -10.35 35.65 -28.88
CA ILE A 63 -9.93 35.18 -27.56
C ILE A 63 -10.16 33.67 -27.50
N TYR A 64 -9.20 32.96 -26.95
CA TYR A 64 -9.26 31.53 -26.67
C TYR A 64 -9.00 31.28 -25.19
N ARG A 65 -9.69 30.29 -24.62
CA ARG A 65 -9.50 29.84 -23.23
C ARG A 65 -9.58 28.32 -23.18
N ASN A 66 -8.70 27.70 -22.40
CA ASN A 66 -8.73 26.25 -22.20
C ASN A 66 -9.47 25.92 -20.91
N LEU A 67 -10.24 24.84 -20.92
CA LEU A 67 -10.92 24.26 -19.77
C LEU A 67 -10.36 22.85 -19.57
N LEU A 68 -9.95 22.52 -18.34
CA LEU A 68 -9.42 21.20 -18.00
C LEU A 68 -10.04 20.72 -16.69
N ARG A 69 -10.31 19.43 -16.57
CA ARG A 69 -10.74 18.80 -15.32
C ARG A 69 -9.98 17.51 -15.08
N PHE A 70 -9.61 17.26 -13.83
CA PHE A 70 -8.92 16.05 -13.38
C PHE A 70 -9.80 15.32 -12.37
N ASP A 71 -9.87 13.99 -12.48
CA ASP A 71 -10.56 13.14 -11.52
C ASP A 71 -9.56 12.62 -10.47
N LEU A 72 -9.77 13.02 -9.21
CA LEU A 72 -8.90 12.65 -8.09
C LEU A 72 -9.46 11.51 -7.24
N SER A 73 -10.56 10.87 -7.67
CA SER A 73 -11.30 9.87 -6.89
C SER A 73 -10.48 8.64 -6.48
N MET A 74 -9.37 8.37 -7.16
CA MET A 74 -8.45 7.29 -6.81
C MET A 74 -7.44 7.64 -5.71
N LEU A 75 -7.36 8.90 -5.26
CA LEU A 75 -6.57 9.24 -4.08
C LEU A 75 -7.25 8.67 -2.84
N GLU A 76 -6.53 7.84 -2.09
CA GLU A 76 -7.00 7.23 -0.84
C GLU A 76 -7.35 8.27 0.23
N LEU A 77 -8.15 7.87 1.21
CA LEU A 77 -8.41 8.68 2.41
C LEU A 77 -7.14 8.72 3.28
N ASN A 78 -6.94 9.84 4.00
CA ASN A 78 -5.80 10.09 4.91
C ASN A 78 -4.43 10.34 4.24
N ILE A 79 -4.43 10.84 3.00
CA ILE A 79 -3.22 11.40 2.40
C ILE A 79 -3.02 12.87 2.80
N THR A 80 -1.77 13.29 2.80
CA THR A 80 -1.35 14.69 2.85
C THR A 80 -0.69 15.02 1.51
N ILE A 81 -1.33 15.89 0.73
CA ILE A 81 -0.77 16.36 -0.54
C ILE A 81 0.39 17.30 -0.25
N GLN A 82 1.59 16.91 -0.67
CA GLN A 82 2.82 17.66 -0.48
C GLN A 82 3.04 18.67 -1.60
N LYS A 83 2.78 18.25 -2.84
CA LYS A 83 2.97 19.07 -4.04
C LYS A 83 2.02 18.62 -5.15
N ALA A 84 1.49 19.57 -5.91
CA ALA A 84 0.79 19.26 -7.15
C ALA A 84 1.23 20.19 -8.27
N VAL A 85 1.47 19.62 -9.46
CA VAL A 85 1.94 20.32 -10.64
C VAL A 85 1.08 19.96 -11.84
N LEU A 86 0.46 20.96 -12.45
CA LEU A 86 -0.12 20.83 -13.79
C LEU A 86 1.01 20.88 -14.81
N ARG A 87 1.10 19.84 -15.64
CA ARG A 87 2.05 19.72 -16.73
C ARG A 87 1.33 19.71 -18.06
N LEU A 88 1.70 20.62 -18.95
CA LEU A 88 1.12 20.78 -20.28
C LEU A 88 2.20 20.73 -21.36
N TYR A 89 1.91 20.08 -22.48
CA TYR A 89 2.83 20.06 -23.62
C TYR A 89 2.56 21.27 -24.54
N LEU A 90 3.47 22.25 -24.51
CA LEU A 90 3.42 23.45 -25.34
C LEU A 90 3.93 23.15 -26.75
N THR A 91 3.07 23.27 -27.75
CA THR A 91 3.46 23.06 -29.16
C THR A 91 3.88 24.35 -29.83
N THR A 92 3.23 25.47 -29.49
CA THR A 92 3.45 26.72 -30.19
C THR A 92 3.20 27.91 -29.28
N ARG A 93 4.15 28.83 -29.30
CA ARG A 93 4.02 30.19 -28.81
C ARG A 93 3.96 31.11 -30.02
N TYR A 94 2.85 31.80 -30.23
CA TYR A 94 2.66 32.63 -31.44
C TYR A 94 3.29 34.01 -31.34
N GLN A 95 3.60 34.47 -30.13
CA GLN A 95 4.21 35.76 -29.87
C GLN A 95 5.58 35.57 -29.23
N ALA A 96 6.67 35.96 -29.91
CA ALA A 96 8.02 35.95 -29.35
C ALA A 96 8.29 37.16 -28.45
N GLY A 97 9.34 37.09 -27.63
CA GLY A 97 9.79 38.18 -26.77
C GLY A 97 9.48 37.94 -25.29
N ALA A 98 9.07 39.00 -24.57
CA ALA A 98 8.91 38.98 -23.12
C ALA A 98 8.08 37.78 -22.62
N PRO A 99 8.46 37.13 -21.51
CA PRO A 99 7.73 35.98 -20.99
C PRO A 99 6.25 36.29 -20.78
N GLN A 100 5.41 35.34 -21.14
CA GLN A 100 3.97 35.48 -21.08
C GLN A 100 3.42 34.76 -19.85
N GLN A 101 2.66 35.48 -19.02
CA GLN A 101 1.98 34.88 -17.88
C GLN A 101 0.80 34.03 -18.36
N LEU A 102 0.74 32.80 -17.84
CA LEU A 102 -0.35 31.84 -17.99
C LEU A 102 -0.94 31.60 -16.60
N ASP A 103 -2.17 32.07 -16.41
CA ASP A 103 -2.89 32.06 -15.14
C ASP A 103 -3.83 30.87 -15.04
N ILE A 104 -4.01 30.38 -13.82
CA ILE A 104 -5.05 29.41 -13.47
C ILE A 104 -6.26 30.16 -12.89
N TYR A 105 -7.43 29.82 -13.40
CA TYR A 105 -8.72 30.19 -12.83
C TYR A 105 -9.43 28.91 -12.39
N ARG A 106 -9.93 28.86 -11.16
CA ARG A 106 -10.82 27.79 -10.70
C ARG A 106 -12.19 27.96 -11.33
N LEU A 107 -12.78 26.89 -11.87
CA LEU A 107 -14.16 26.91 -12.34
C LEU A 107 -15.14 26.86 -11.17
N THR A 108 -16.27 27.55 -11.32
CA THR A 108 -17.34 27.66 -10.30
C THR A 108 -18.53 26.74 -10.55
N ALA A 109 -18.57 26.09 -11.71
CA ALA A 109 -19.56 25.09 -12.08
C ALA A 109 -18.95 24.09 -13.06
N ALA A 110 -19.51 22.88 -13.11
CA ALA A 110 -19.08 21.83 -14.02
C ALA A 110 -19.29 22.24 -15.49
N PHE A 111 -18.48 21.65 -16.37
CA PHE A 111 -18.68 21.71 -17.81
C PHE A 111 -18.74 20.31 -18.40
N GLU A 112 -19.54 20.15 -19.45
CA GLU A 112 -19.57 18.94 -20.26
C GLU A 112 -18.68 19.15 -21.48
N GLU A 113 -17.57 18.42 -21.56
CA GLU A 113 -16.57 18.55 -22.61
C GLU A 113 -17.13 18.55 -24.03
N THR A 114 -18.15 17.72 -24.29
CA THR A 114 -18.77 17.56 -25.61
C THR A 114 -19.87 18.58 -25.92
N ALA A 115 -20.18 19.47 -24.97
CA ALA A 115 -21.24 20.46 -25.10
C ALA A 115 -20.81 21.89 -24.72
N VAL A 116 -19.66 22.06 -24.08
CA VAL A 116 -19.17 23.38 -23.69
C VAL A 116 -18.79 24.22 -24.91
N THR A 117 -19.17 25.48 -24.90
CA THR A 117 -18.93 26.49 -25.93
C THR A 117 -18.57 27.79 -25.22
N TRP A 118 -18.20 28.83 -25.98
CA TRP A 118 -17.99 30.16 -25.40
C TRP A 118 -19.25 30.70 -24.71
N ASP A 119 -20.40 30.56 -25.36
CA ASP A 119 -21.67 31.10 -24.90
C ASP A 119 -22.22 30.43 -23.63
N ASN A 120 -21.81 29.19 -23.33
CA ASN A 120 -22.30 28.44 -22.17
C ASN A 120 -21.20 28.08 -21.15
N ALA A 121 -19.99 28.64 -21.30
CA ALA A 121 -18.87 28.36 -20.41
C ALA A 121 -19.21 28.71 -18.95
N PRO A 122 -18.79 27.88 -17.97
CA PRO A 122 -19.02 28.19 -16.57
C PRO A 122 -18.22 29.42 -16.13
N GLY A 123 -18.71 30.08 -15.07
CA GLY A 123 -17.96 31.16 -14.43
C GLY A 123 -16.66 30.64 -13.80
N SER A 124 -15.69 31.53 -13.62
CA SER A 124 -14.37 31.19 -13.07
C SER A 124 -13.84 32.27 -12.14
N VAL A 125 -12.90 31.90 -11.27
CA VAL A 125 -12.27 32.79 -10.29
C VAL A 125 -10.76 32.63 -10.38
N LEU A 126 -10.04 33.75 -10.52
CA LEU A 126 -8.58 33.78 -10.58
C LEU A 126 -7.97 33.19 -9.30
N THR A 127 -6.99 32.30 -9.45
CA THR A 127 -6.19 31.78 -8.33
C THR A 127 -4.83 32.49 -8.29
N PRO A 128 -4.04 32.36 -7.21
CA PRO A 128 -2.68 32.90 -7.19
C PRO A 128 -1.68 32.08 -8.04
N ASP A 129 -2.11 30.97 -8.66
CA ASP A 129 -1.23 30.05 -9.39
C ASP A 129 -1.04 30.50 -10.83
N TYR A 130 0.23 30.60 -11.25
CA TYR A 130 0.60 30.97 -12.62
C TYR A 130 1.97 30.40 -13.00
N THR A 131 2.30 30.45 -14.29
CA THR A 131 3.67 30.27 -14.78
C THR A 131 4.02 31.30 -15.83
N LEU A 132 5.30 31.48 -16.09
CA LEU A 132 5.80 32.31 -17.19
C LEU A 132 6.24 31.41 -18.34
N VAL A 133 5.69 31.64 -19.52
CA VAL A 133 6.03 30.92 -20.74
C VAL A 133 6.95 31.79 -21.59
N ASP A 134 8.16 31.31 -21.89
CA ASP A 134 9.15 32.04 -22.67
C ASP A 134 9.61 31.28 -23.93
N ASP A 135 10.50 31.90 -24.71
CA ASP A 135 10.99 31.37 -25.99
C ASP A 135 11.91 30.14 -25.85
N ASN A 136 12.29 29.75 -24.63
CA ASN A 136 13.10 28.56 -24.36
C ASN A 136 12.25 27.30 -24.12
N ASN A 137 10.91 27.40 -24.16
CA ASN A 137 10.00 26.27 -24.00
C ASN A 137 9.41 25.66 -25.31
N PRO A 138 9.98 25.80 -26.53
CA PRO A 138 9.31 25.31 -27.72
C PRO A 138 9.28 23.78 -27.73
N ASN A 139 8.10 23.20 -28.02
CA ASN A 139 7.89 21.75 -28.07
C ASN A 139 8.32 21.02 -26.78
N GLY A 140 7.90 21.57 -25.64
CA GLY A 140 8.30 21.06 -24.33
C GLY A 140 7.17 21.13 -23.31
N TYR A 141 7.43 20.57 -22.14
CA TYR A 141 6.52 20.68 -21.01
C TYR A 141 6.66 22.04 -20.34
N ILE A 142 5.52 22.63 -20.00
CA ILE A 142 5.43 23.69 -19.01
C ILE A 142 4.78 23.13 -17.75
N ASP A 143 5.26 23.59 -16.61
CA ASP A 143 4.79 23.18 -15.30
C ASP A 143 4.22 24.39 -14.56
N ILE A 144 3.05 24.21 -13.95
CA ILE A 144 2.41 25.19 -13.07
C ILE A 144 2.16 24.51 -11.74
N ALA A 145 2.72 25.05 -10.66
CA ALA A 145 2.41 24.58 -9.32
C ALA A 145 1.00 25.03 -8.94
N MET A 146 0.18 24.11 -8.44
CA MET A 146 -1.20 24.39 -8.02
C MET A 146 -1.59 23.58 -6.78
N THR A 147 -0.63 23.40 -5.88
CA THR A 147 -0.73 22.51 -4.71
C THR A 147 -1.93 22.83 -3.82
N ASP A 148 -2.18 24.11 -3.53
CA ASP A 148 -3.25 24.50 -2.62
C ASP A 148 -4.64 24.29 -3.25
N LEU A 149 -4.80 24.59 -4.53
CA LEU A 149 -6.04 24.29 -5.26
C LEU A 149 -6.35 22.78 -5.27
N VAL A 150 -5.34 21.94 -5.45
CA VAL A 150 -5.52 20.48 -5.43
C VAL A 150 -5.82 19.96 -4.01
N ARG A 151 -5.25 20.58 -2.96
CA ARG A 151 -5.63 20.28 -1.56
C ARG A 151 -7.09 20.63 -1.29
N ASP A 152 -7.58 21.74 -1.82
CA ASP A 152 -8.99 22.13 -1.70
C ASP A 152 -9.90 21.10 -2.39
N TRP A 153 -9.55 20.65 -3.61
CA TRP A 153 -10.29 19.59 -4.30
C TRP A 153 -10.27 18.26 -3.56
N TYR A 154 -9.15 17.88 -2.95
CA TYR A 154 -9.09 16.66 -2.15
C TYR A 154 -9.95 16.76 -0.89
N THR A 155 -9.93 17.92 -0.22
CA THR A 155 -10.70 18.17 1.01
C THR A 155 -12.19 18.31 0.75
N THR A 156 -12.58 18.89 -0.39
CA THR A 156 -13.97 19.07 -0.82
C THR A 156 -14.14 18.63 -2.28
N PRO A 157 -14.24 17.31 -2.56
CA PRO A 157 -14.32 16.80 -3.94
C PRO A 157 -15.49 17.35 -4.75
N ALA A 158 -16.58 17.74 -4.10
CA ALA A 158 -17.75 18.35 -4.73
C ALA A 158 -17.45 19.71 -5.41
N ASP A 159 -16.36 20.37 -5.04
CA ASP A 159 -15.93 21.67 -5.56
C ASP A 159 -14.95 21.55 -6.74
N ASN A 160 -14.54 20.33 -7.11
CA ASN A 160 -13.65 20.09 -8.23
C ASN A 160 -14.40 20.12 -9.57
N TYR A 161 -14.62 21.34 -10.08
CA TYR A 161 -15.16 21.57 -11.42
C TYR A 161 -14.09 21.69 -12.50
N GLY A 162 -12.81 21.67 -12.12
CA GLY A 162 -11.68 21.91 -13.00
C GLY A 162 -11.20 23.36 -13.01
N ILE A 163 -10.40 23.68 -14.01
CA ILE A 163 -9.73 24.97 -14.19
C ILE A 163 -9.96 25.53 -15.58
N MET A 164 -9.78 26.83 -15.69
CA MET A 164 -9.62 27.56 -16.94
C MET A 164 -8.21 28.15 -17.00
N LEU A 165 -7.54 27.98 -18.13
CA LEU A 165 -6.24 28.61 -18.40
C LEU A 165 -6.45 29.85 -19.26
N GLN A 166 -5.87 30.95 -18.83
CA GLN A 166 -5.98 32.24 -19.51
C GLN A 166 -4.64 32.98 -19.47
N THR A 167 -4.38 33.74 -20.52
CA THR A 167 -3.24 34.66 -20.60
C THR A 167 -3.77 36.08 -20.78
N THR A 168 -2.91 37.08 -20.94
CA THR A 168 -3.40 38.43 -21.31
C THR A 168 -4.27 38.37 -22.58
N GLU A 169 -5.43 39.03 -22.56
CA GLU A 169 -6.34 39.15 -23.71
C GLU A 169 -6.25 40.55 -24.35
N LEU A 170 -5.31 41.38 -23.89
CA LEU A 170 -5.14 42.78 -24.33
C LEU A 170 -4.14 42.93 -25.47
N THR A 171 -3.22 41.96 -25.60
CA THR A 171 -2.15 41.93 -26.60
C THR A 171 -1.99 40.51 -27.10
N ASN A 172 -1.46 40.35 -28.32
CA ASN A 172 -1.20 39.03 -28.91
C ASN A 172 -0.44 38.12 -27.95
N SER A 173 -1.03 36.95 -27.68
CA SER A 173 -0.60 36.08 -26.59
C SER A 173 -0.99 34.62 -26.81
N LEU A 174 -1.37 34.24 -28.03
CA LEU A 174 -1.86 32.89 -28.28
C LEU A 174 -0.78 31.84 -27.96
N LEU A 175 -1.17 30.86 -27.14
CA LEU A 175 -0.43 29.63 -26.86
C LEU A 175 -1.24 28.43 -27.33
N ALA A 176 -0.57 27.42 -27.86
CA ALA A 176 -1.17 26.14 -28.25
C ALA A 176 -0.57 24.97 -27.45
N PHE A 177 -1.45 24.12 -26.95
CA PHE A 177 -1.12 22.94 -26.16
C PHE A 177 -1.75 21.68 -26.77
N ARG A 178 -1.21 20.51 -26.42
CA ARG A 178 -1.87 19.23 -26.71
C ARG A 178 -3.01 18.95 -25.74
N THR A 179 -4.03 18.27 -26.25
CA THR A 179 -5.18 17.74 -25.51
C THR A 179 -5.08 16.24 -25.33
N ARG A 180 -6.00 15.66 -24.58
CA ARG A 180 -6.13 14.20 -24.43
C ARG A 180 -6.61 13.49 -25.71
N GLU A 181 -7.12 14.21 -26.72
CA GLU A 181 -7.42 13.63 -28.04
C GLU A 181 -6.21 13.57 -28.96
N TYR A 182 -5.03 14.06 -28.54
CA TYR A 182 -3.82 13.91 -29.32
C TYR A 182 -3.38 12.42 -29.38
N ALA A 183 -2.80 12.00 -30.51
CA ALA A 183 -2.48 10.59 -30.72
C ALA A 183 -1.43 10.02 -29.75
N GLU A 184 -0.50 10.85 -29.26
CA GLU A 184 0.57 10.43 -28.36
C GLU A 184 0.23 10.81 -26.91
N SER A 185 -0.15 9.81 -26.11
CA SER A 185 -0.58 10.02 -24.71
C SER A 185 0.49 10.58 -23.78
N ALA A 186 1.76 10.42 -24.15
CA ALA A 186 2.86 11.06 -23.43
C ALA A 186 2.69 12.58 -23.38
N MET A 187 2.08 13.21 -24.40
CA MET A 187 1.92 14.66 -24.50
C MET A 187 0.59 15.17 -23.94
N TRP A 188 -0.25 14.31 -23.37
CA TRP A 188 -1.54 14.73 -22.82
C TRP A 188 -1.37 15.65 -21.60
N PRO A 189 -2.37 16.51 -21.30
CA PRO A 189 -2.38 17.26 -20.05
C PRO A 189 -2.32 16.33 -18.83
N MET A 190 -1.42 16.63 -17.90
CA MET A 190 -1.15 15.82 -16.72
C MET A 190 -1.25 16.67 -15.45
N LEU A 191 -1.81 16.11 -14.40
CA LEU A 191 -1.68 16.62 -13.04
C LEU A 191 -0.83 15.62 -12.24
N ILE A 192 0.36 16.05 -11.85
CA ILE A 192 1.31 15.25 -11.08
C ILE A 192 1.17 15.62 -9.61
N VAL A 193 0.76 14.66 -8.78
CA VAL A 193 0.52 14.86 -7.35
C VAL A 193 1.51 14.03 -6.55
N GLU A 194 2.33 14.71 -5.75
CA GLU A 194 3.19 14.12 -4.74
C GLU A 194 2.44 14.18 -3.40
N TYR A 195 2.22 13.04 -2.76
CA TYR A 195 1.50 12.96 -1.50
C TYR A 195 2.13 11.95 -0.56
N SER A 196 1.82 12.09 0.73
CA SER A 196 2.22 11.14 1.75
C SER A 196 1.03 10.62 2.49
N LEU A 197 0.97 9.33 2.67
CA LEU A 197 -0.02 8.69 3.52
C LEU A 197 0.45 8.74 4.98
N THR A 198 -0.48 9.02 5.90
CA THR A 198 -0.20 8.89 7.34
C THR A 198 -0.49 7.47 7.77
N HIS A 199 0.54 6.70 8.13
CA HIS A 199 0.38 5.36 8.67
C HIS A 199 0.76 5.31 10.14
N THR A 200 0.09 4.43 10.87
CA THR A 200 0.45 4.11 12.24
C THR A 200 1.32 2.87 12.23
N VAL A 201 2.57 2.99 12.72
CA VAL A 201 3.40 1.82 12.99
C VAL A 201 3.10 1.37 14.41
N ILE A 202 2.60 0.14 14.54
CA ILE A 202 2.35 -0.49 15.84
C ILE A 202 3.52 -1.43 16.12
N TYR A 203 4.28 -1.11 17.16
CA TYR A 203 5.23 -2.05 17.73
C TYR A 203 4.52 -2.90 18.77
N THR A 204 4.66 -4.22 18.64
CA THR A 204 4.40 -5.15 19.73
C THR A 204 5.70 -5.92 19.96
N SER A 205 6.08 -6.07 21.22
CA SER A 205 7.20 -6.92 21.63
C SER A 205 6.75 -7.88 22.73
N PRO A 206 5.85 -8.82 22.44
CA PRO A 206 5.54 -9.86 23.39
C PRO A 206 6.63 -10.94 23.33
N VAL A 207 6.97 -11.46 24.50
CA VAL A 207 7.73 -12.69 24.64
C VAL A 207 6.72 -13.82 24.78
N ILE A 208 6.76 -14.80 23.87
CA ILE A 208 5.94 -16.02 23.93
C ILE A 208 6.90 -17.20 24.01
N GLY A 209 7.08 -17.74 25.23
CA GLY A 209 8.11 -18.74 25.48
C GLY A 209 9.50 -18.20 25.15
N ASP A 210 10.21 -18.91 24.28
CA ASP A 210 11.58 -18.58 23.84
C ASP A 210 11.61 -17.65 22.61
N PHE A 211 10.45 -17.18 22.12
CA PHE A 211 10.39 -16.26 20.99
C PHE A 211 10.19 -14.82 21.44
N SER A 212 10.93 -13.92 20.79
CA SER A 212 10.68 -12.49 20.82
C SER A 212 10.51 -11.97 19.39
N TYR A 213 9.69 -10.94 19.22
CA TYR A 213 9.53 -10.34 17.90
C TYR A 213 9.30 -8.83 17.96
N LEU A 214 9.54 -8.21 16.81
CA LEU A 214 9.20 -6.84 16.49
C LEU A 214 8.35 -6.85 15.22
N SER A 215 7.15 -6.28 15.30
CA SER A 215 6.29 -6.06 14.13
C SER A 215 6.39 -4.62 13.64
N THR A 216 6.43 -4.44 12.32
CA THR A 216 6.20 -3.15 11.65
C THR A 216 5.09 -3.31 10.63
N SER A 217 3.91 -2.77 10.93
CA SER A 217 2.76 -2.80 10.04
C SER A 217 2.53 -1.45 9.35
N PHE A 218 2.19 -1.52 8.08
CA PHE A 218 1.65 -0.45 7.26
C PHE A 218 0.13 -0.54 7.32
N VAL A 219 -0.50 0.38 8.05
CA VAL A 219 -1.94 0.31 8.35
C VAL A 219 -2.69 1.45 7.70
N LEU A 220 -3.63 1.14 6.80
CA LEU A 220 -4.56 2.09 6.17
C LEU A 220 -5.98 1.84 6.70
N GLU A 221 -6.65 2.87 7.21
CA GLU A 221 -8.02 2.78 7.76
C GLU A 221 -8.23 1.72 8.85
N GLY A 222 -7.16 1.29 9.53
CA GLY A 222 -7.22 0.23 10.55
C GLY A 222 -6.89 -1.17 10.03
N HIS A 223 -6.65 -1.34 8.74
CA HIS A 223 -6.25 -2.61 8.11
C HIS A 223 -4.76 -2.65 7.84
N ALA A 224 -4.08 -3.73 8.24
CA ALA A 224 -2.69 -3.96 7.86
C ALA A 224 -2.64 -4.36 6.38
N LEU A 225 -1.98 -3.52 5.58
CA LEU A 225 -1.77 -3.73 4.14
C LEU A 225 -0.44 -4.46 3.88
N GLU A 226 0.57 -4.17 4.69
CA GLU A 226 1.83 -4.90 4.70
C GLU A 226 2.38 -4.95 6.13
N THR A 227 2.76 -6.12 6.63
CA THR A 227 3.44 -6.27 7.92
C THR A 227 4.76 -7.00 7.72
N ALA A 228 5.82 -6.47 8.32
CA ALA A 228 7.07 -7.20 8.52
C ALA A 228 7.22 -7.62 9.99
N TYR A 229 7.50 -8.90 10.21
CA TYR A 229 7.83 -9.46 11.52
C TYR A 229 9.31 -9.82 11.55
N THR A 230 10.09 -9.16 12.41
CA THR A 230 11.45 -9.59 12.75
C THR A 230 11.38 -10.41 14.03
N ILE A 231 11.76 -11.69 13.94
CA ILE A 231 11.55 -12.69 14.99
C ILE A 231 12.91 -13.26 15.38
N THR A 232 13.14 -13.37 16.67
CA THR A 232 14.32 -13.99 17.28
C THR A 232 13.87 -15.17 18.13
N TYR A 233 14.51 -16.33 17.94
CA TYR A 233 14.27 -17.54 18.72
C TYR A 233 15.44 -17.75 19.70
N ASP A 234 15.26 -17.38 20.95
CA ASP A 234 16.28 -17.43 22.01
C ASP A 234 16.04 -18.64 22.93
N SER A 235 16.10 -19.84 22.34
CA SER A 235 15.89 -21.09 23.07
C SER A 235 17.20 -21.74 23.50
N ALA A 236 17.16 -22.38 24.67
CA ALA A 236 18.20 -23.30 25.11
C ALA A 236 18.04 -24.72 24.51
N ALA A 237 16.89 -25.03 23.89
CA ALA A 237 16.71 -26.27 23.17
C ALA A 237 17.48 -26.22 21.84
N PRO A 238 18.15 -27.31 21.39
CA PRO A 238 18.96 -27.34 20.18
C PRO A 238 18.14 -27.59 18.90
N THR A 239 16.80 -27.52 18.95
CA THR A 239 15.94 -27.86 17.82
C THR A 239 15.18 -26.65 17.30
N ALA A 240 14.96 -26.62 15.98
CA ALA A 240 14.29 -25.53 15.31
C ALA A 240 12.83 -25.39 15.78
N GLY A 241 12.38 -24.14 15.88
CA GLY A 241 10.98 -23.78 16.12
C GLY A 241 10.35 -23.11 14.90
N LEU A 242 9.02 -23.05 14.87
CA LEU A 242 8.25 -22.49 13.77
C LEU A 242 7.48 -21.24 14.23
N ALA A 243 7.67 -20.13 13.53
CA ALA A 243 6.84 -18.94 13.66
C ALA A 243 5.83 -18.89 12.51
N ILE A 244 4.56 -18.65 12.81
CA ILE A 244 3.43 -18.74 11.87
C ILE A 244 2.61 -17.45 11.97
N VAL A 245 2.41 -16.79 10.84
CA VAL A 245 1.48 -15.67 10.70
C VAL A 245 0.09 -16.22 10.42
N GLU A 246 -0.86 -15.79 11.23
CA GLU A 246 -2.29 -16.08 11.06
C GLU A 246 -3.04 -14.79 10.77
N GLN A 247 -3.98 -14.85 9.83
CA GLN A 247 -4.81 -13.72 9.44
C GLN A 247 -6.29 -14.07 9.51
N SER A 248 -7.11 -13.08 9.84
CA SER A 248 -8.56 -13.22 9.97
C SER A 248 -9.28 -11.96 9.45
N GLN A 249 -10.49 -12.18 8.93
CA GLN A 249 -11.41 -11.11 8.52
C GLN A 249 -12.29 -10.65 9.68
N ASP A 250 -12.59 -11.55 10.63
CA ASP A 250 -13.65 -11.41 11.63
C ASP A 250 -13.19 -11.59 13.09
N ASP A 251 -11.90 -11.87 13.33
CA ASP A 251 -11.30 -12.20 14.65
C ASP A 251 -11.74 -13.58 15.20
N ASP A 252 -12.60 -14.29 14.49
CA ASP A 252 -13.16 -15.58 14.88
C ASP A 252 -12.56 -16.74 14.06
N THR A 253 -12.40 -16.54 12.75
CA THR A 253 -11.87 -17.54 11.82
C THR A 253 -10.47 -17.14 11.35
N TRP A 254 -9.49 -17.96 11.71
CA TRP A 254 -8.08 -17.68 11.46
C TRP A 254 -7.52 -18.64 10.42
N ALA A 255 -6.79 -18.10 9.45
CA ALA A 255 -6.09 -18.86 8.42
C ALA A 255 -4.58 -18.59 8.51
N GLN A 256 -3.78 -19.64 8.32
CA GLN A 256 -2.33 -19.52 8.23
C GLN A 256 -1.97 -18.88 6.89
N SER A 257 -1.22 -17.78 6.93
CA SER A 257 -0.80 -17.03 5.74
C SER A 257 0.61 -17.40 5.31
N THR A 258 1.56 -17.38 6.26
CA THR A 258 2.95 -17.76 6.03
C THR A 258 3.61 -18.25 7.31
N SER A 259 4.75 -18.92 7.18
CA SER A 259 5.53 -19.39 8.33
C SER A 259 7.01 -19.47 8.01
N ILE A 260 7.86 -19.45 9.03
CA ILE A 260 9.30 -19.58 8.90
C ILE A 260 9.87 -20.42 10.05
N SER A 261 10.80 -21.31 9.72
CA SER A 261 11.57 -22.06 10.71
C SER A 261 12.78 -21.23 11.16
N LEU A 262 13.06 -21.25 12.45
CA LEU A 262 14.23 -20.61 13.04
C LEU A 262 15.02 -21.61 13.88
N ASP A 263 16.34 -21.65 13.68
CA ASP A 263 17.23 -22.36 14.58
C ASP A 263 17.47 -21.54 15.88
N PRO A 264 17.84 -22.19 17.00
CA PRO A 264 18.14 -21.49 18.25
C PRO A 264 19.25 -20.43 18.06
N GLY A 265 19.00 -19.21 18.54
CA GLY A 265 19.85 -18.03 18.37
C GLY A 265 19.68 -17.30 17.03
N GLU A 266 18.83 -17.80 16.12
CA GLU A 266 18.60 -17.18 14.83
C GLU A 266 17.60 -16.00 14.93
N THR A 267 17.80 -15.00 14.06
CA THR A 267 16.83 -13.94 13.82
C THR A 267 16.46 -13.91 12.34
N ARG A 268 15.17 -13.96 12.03
CA ARG A 268 14.66 -13.94 10.65
C ARG A 268 13.50 -12.95 10.50
N THR A 269 13.24 -12.57 9.24
CA THR A 269 12.14 -11.66 8.89
C THR A 269 11.12 -12.36 8.00
N MET A 270 9.84 -12.20 8.32
CA MET A 270 8.70 -12.56 7.46
C MET A 270 7.98 -11.30 7.00
N ASN A 271 7.59 -11.24 5.74
CA ASN A 271 6.77 -10.17 5.18
C ASN A 271 5.40 -10.74 4.79
N VAL A 272 4.36 -9.99 5.09
CA VAL A 272 2.98 -10.36 4.82
C VAL A 272 2.36 -9.21 4.06
N SER A 273 1.89 -9.48 2.84
CA SER A 273 1.32 -8.47 1.93
C SER A 273 -0.13 -8.77 1.54
N THR A 274 -0.73 -9.79 2.15
CA THR A 274 -2.15 -10.12 2.00
C THR A 274 -2.95 -9.28 2.99
N PRO A 275 -3.73 -8.29 2.54
CA PRO A 275 -4.44 -7.39 3.44
C PRO A 275 -5.61 -8.12 4.14
N MET A 276 -5.62 -8.09 5.47
CA MET A 276 -6.68 -8.66 6.32
C MET A 276 -6.98 -7.73 7.51
N VAL A 277 -8.12 -7.94 8.17
CA VAL A 277 -8.59 -7.07 9.28
C VAL A 277 -7.80 -7.34 10.55
N TYR A 278 -7.53 -8.61 10.83
CA TYR A 278 -6.79 -9.07 12.00
C TYR A 278 -5.60 -9.91 11.59
N GLU A 279 -4.51 -9.76 12.31
CA GLU A 279 -3.27 -10.49 12.09
C GLU A 279 -2.61 -10.77 13.43
N ARG A 280 -2.07 -11.97 13.60
CA ARG A 280 -1.30 -12.35 14.78
C ARG A 280 -0.16 -13.31 14.42
N LEU A 281 0.82 -13.36 15.31
CA LEU A 281 1.91 -14.33 15.25
C LEU A 281 1.68 -15.43 16.28
N SER A 282 1.82 -16.66 15.85
CA SER A 282 1.81 -17.85 16.70
C SER A 282 3.11 -18.63 16.51
N PHE A 283 3.44 -19.43 17.51
CA PHE A 283 4.68 -20.18 17.59
C PHE A 283 4.42 -21.63 17.94
N VAL A 284 5.24 -22.50 17.37
CA VAL A 284 5.29 -23.92 17.72
C VAL A 284 6.74 -24.37 17.88
N ASN A 285 7.08 -24.93 19.04
CA ASN A 285 8.43 -25.41 19.36
C ASN A 285 8.38 -26.61 20.32
N ALA A 286 9.50 -27.32 20.44
CA ALA A 286 9.68 -28.28 21.51
C ALA A 286 10.01 -27.54 22.82
N ALA A 287 9.38 -27.94 23.93
CA ALA A 287 9.65 -27.38 25.26
C ALA A 287 11.00 -27.87 25.83
N SER A 288 11.54 -28.97 25.29
CA SER A 288 12.83 -29.53 25.67
C SER A 288 13.49 -30.25 24.50
N ALA A 289 14.83 -30.26 24.50
CA ALA A 289 15.69 -30.86 23.49
C ALA A 289 15.38 -32.33 23.19
N ALA A 290 14.99 -33.06 24.23
CA ALA A 290 14.69 -34.47 24.13
C ALA A 290 13.65 -34.91 25.16
N MET A 291 12.94 -35.98 24.82
CA MET A 291 12.16 -36.78 25.76
C MET A 291 12.86 -38.12 26.00
N THR A 292 12.77 -38.62 27.23
CA THR A 292 13.33 -39.93 27.61
C THR A 292 12.28 -40.73 28.39
N ASP A 293 12.08 -41.98 28.00
CA ASP A 293 11.21 -42.92 28.70
C ASP A 293 11.74 -44.36 28.57
N THR A 294 11.14 -45.29 29.31
CA THR A 294 11.46 -46.71 29.31
C THR A 294 10.81 -47.47 28.16
N VAL A 295 11.43 -48.59 27.77
CA VAL A 295 10.94 -49.50 26.74
C VAL A 295 9.53 -50.01 27.08
N GLY A 296 8.65 -50.01 26.08
CA GLY A 296 7.25 -50.43 26.24
C GLY A 296 6.32 -49.36 26.79
N SER A 297 6.83 -48.19 27.20
CA SER A 297 6.01 -47.03 27.53
C SER A 297 5.29 -46.49 26.28
N THR A 298 4.09 -45.97 26.50
CA THR A 298 3.40 -45.11 25.54
C THR A 298 3.78 -43.66 25.83
N ILE A 299 4.31 -42.97 24.82
CA ILE A 299 4.70 -41.57 24.92
C ILE A 299 3.71 -40.73 24.12
N ASP A 300 3.21 -39.69 24.76
CA ASP A 300 2.49 -38.61 24.10
C ASP A 300 3.44 -37.43 23.92
N VAL A 301 3.89 -37.18 22.68
CA VAL A 301 4.88 -36.12 22.40
C VAL A 301 4.32 -34.72 22.61
N ASN A 302 3.00 -34.57 22.65
CA ASN A 302 2.36 -33.27 22.88
C ASN A 302 2.70 -32.68 24.25
N THR A 303 3.10 -33.50 25.21
CA THR A 303 3.53 -33.01 26.53
C THR A 303 4.83 -32.22 26.47
N ASN A 304 5.58 -32.29 25.37
CA ASN A 304 6.82 -31.57 25.14
C ASN A 304 6.72 -30.58 23.97
N ILE A 305 5.51 -30.22 23.53
CA ILE A 305 5.30 -29.25 22.44
C ILE A 305 4.54 -28.05 22.99
N ASP A 306 5.14 -26.88 22.82
CA ASP A 306 4.45 -25.61 22.98
C ASP A 306 3.79 -25.27 21.64
N ASN A 307 2.45 -25.22 21.61
CA ASN A 307 1.67 -24.89 20.42
C ASN A 307 0.68 -23.76 20.72
N SER A 308 1.11 -22.52 20.45
CA SER A 308 0.24 -21.34 20.58
C SER A 308 -0.65 -21.09 19.35
N ASN A 309 -0.47 -21.86 18.27
CA ASN A 309 -1.27 -21.75 17.05
C ASN A 309 -2.67 -22.40 17.22
N GLU A 310 -2.84 -23.29 18.20
CA GLU A 310 -4.08 -24.03 18.48
C GLU A 310 -4.61 -24.91 17.33
N THR A 311 -4.01 -24.87 16.13
CA THR A 311 -4.27 -25.82 15.06
C THR A 311 -3.68 -27.19 15.40
N ALA A 312 -4.39 -28.25 15.04
CA ALA A 312 -3.91 -29.62 15.18
C ALA A 312 -2.61 -29.83 14.39
N LEU A 313 -1.63 -30.46 15.03
CA LEU A 313 -0.32 -30.74 14.43
C LEU A 313 -0.33 -32.10 13.72
N ARG A 314 0.67 -32.30 12.86
CA ARG A 314 0.94 -33.58 12.18
C ARG A 314 2.33 -34.09 12.54
N TYR A 315 2.49 -35.40 12.55
CA TYR A 315 3.69 -36.06 13.11
C TYR A 315 4.28 -37.13 12.18
N GLU A 316 5.62 -37.19 12.06
CA GLU A 316 6.36 -38.34 11.50
C GLU A 316 7.58 -38.74 12.27
N SER A 317 7.86 -40.03 12.28
CA SER A 317 9.16 -40.53 12.66
C SER A 317 10.05 -40.72 11.43
N SER A 318 11.26 -40.18 11.48
CA SER A 318 12.31 -40.51 10.52
C SER A 318 12.82 -41.96 10.71
N ASN A 319 12.48 -42.59 11.84
CA ASN A 319 12.81 -43.98 12.14
C ASN A 319 11.57 -44.88 11.95
N THR A 320 11.56 -45.67 10.87
CA THR A 320 10.45 -46.57 10.51
C THR A 320 10.18 -47.68 11.53
N LEU A 321 11.13 -47.96 12.44
CA LEU A 321 10.95 -48.94 13.52
C LEU A 321 10.23 -48.36 14.74
N LEU A 322 9.95 -47.06 14.74
CA LEU A 322 9.27 -46.34 15.81
C LEU A 322 8.13 -45.51 15.22
N PRO A 323 7.02 -46.16 14.81
CA PRO A 323 5.90 -45.46 14.22
C PRO A 323 5.24 -44.55 15.26
N ILE A 324 4.96 -43.32 14.84
CA ILE A 324 4.15 -42.36 15.57
C ILE A 324 2.80 -42.25 14.86
N ASP A 325 1.73 -42.15 15.64
CA ASP A 325 0.42 -41.86 15.07
C ASP A 325 0.43 -40.41 14.52
N PRO A 326 0.15 -40.22 13.21
CA PRO A 326 0.33 -38.95 12.53
C PRO A 326 -0.70 -37.89 12.91
N ASP A 327 -1.80 -38.27 13.59
CA ASP A 327 -2.88 -37.38 14.02
C ASP A 327 -2.81 -37.07 15.52
N THR A 328 -2.35 -38.03 16.33
CA THR A 328 -2.36 -37.91 17.79
C THR A 328 -0.99 -37.66 18.39
N GLY A 329 0.11 -37.95 17.69
CA GLY A 329 1.47 -37.80 18.21
C GLY A 329 1.84 -38.87 19.26
N VAL A 330 1.01 -39.91 19.40
CA VAL A 330 1.25 -40.99 20.35
C VAL A 330 2.13 -42.07 19.69
N MET A 331 3.14 -42.54 20.41
CA MET A 331 4.00 -43.63 19.96
C MET A 331 4.29 -44.64 21.08
N THR A 332 4.70 -45.85 20.70
CA THR A 332 5.16 -46.89 21.64
C THR A 332 6.64 -47.16 21.40
N LEU A 333 7.46 -47.11 22.46
CA LEU A 333 8.89 -47.41 22.37
C LEU A 333 9.13 -48.91 22.21
N ALA A 334 9.65 -49.32 21.05
CA ALA A 334 9.93 -50.71 20.70
C ALA A 334 11.42 -51.11 20.74
N VAL A 335 12.34 -50.18 21.05
CA VAL A 335 13.79 -50.44 21.09
C VAL A 335 14.24 -50.78 22.51
N ALA A 336 15.24 -51.65 22.68
CA ALA A 336 15.86 -51.91 23.97
C ALA A 336 16.70 -50.70 24.45
N ASP A 337 16.71 -50.44 25.76
CA ASP A 337 17.42 -49.36 26.48
C ASP A 337 16.79 -47.95 26.45
N THR A 338 17.35 -47.04 27.26
CA THR A 338 16.83 -45.66 27.43
C THR A 338 16.92 -44.94 26.08
N THR A 339 15.77 -44.61 25.52
CA THR A 339 15.67 -44.03 24.18
C THR A 339 15.53 -42.51 24.29
N THR A 340 16.36 -41.76 23.56
CA THR A 340 16.27 -40.29 23.49
C THR A 340 15.55 -39.90 22.21
N ILE A 341 14.42 -39.20 22.34
CA ILE A 341 13.62 -38.70 21.22
C ILE A 341 13.93 -37.22 21.03
N ILE A 342 14.47 -36.85 19.87
CA ILE A 342 14.69 -35.47 19.47
C ILE A 342 13.51 -35.00 18.63
N ILE A 343 12.92 -33.88 19.03
CA ILE A 343 11.75 -33.29 18.38
C ILE A 343 12.21 -32.05 17.60
N THR A 344 12.09 -32.10 16.28
CA THR A 344 12.39 -30.94 15.42
C THR A 344 11.13 -30.52 14.67
N ALA A 345 10.70 -29.28 14.87
CA ALA A 345 9.66 -28.69 14.03
C ALA A 345 10.26 -28.47 12.63
N LYS A 346 9.59 -28.96 11.58
CA LYS A 346 10.02 -28.75 10.19
C LYS A 346 8.84 -28.31 9.33
N TYR A 347 9.11 -27.48 8.34
CA TYR A 347 8.11 -27.12 7.35
C TYR A 347 8.27 -27.97 6.09
N LEU A 348 7.20 -28.66 5.68
CA LEU A 348 7.07 -29.31 4.38
C LEU A 348 5.67 -28.99 3.83
N ASP A 349 5.65 -28.29 2.69
CA ASP A 349 4.51 -28.12 1.78
C ASP A 349 3.11 -27.99 2.44
N ASN A 350 2.88 -26.86 3.12
CA ASN A 350 1.56 -26.40 3.60
C ASN A 350 0.92 -27.18 4.74
N PHE A 351 1.68 -27.96 5.51
CA PHE A 351 1.22 -28.54 6.77
C PHE A 351 2.23 -28.28 7.91
N ASN A 352 1.74 -27.80 9.06
CA ASN A 352 2.52 -27.73 10.29
C ASN A 352 2.91 -29.14 10.71
N TYR A 353 4.19 -29.45 10.62
CA TYR A 353 4.67 -30.81 10.75
C TYR A 353 5.85 -30.93 11.70
N PHE A 354 5.83 -31.99 12.49
CA PHE A 354 6.93 -32.35 13.37
C PHE A 354 7.58 -33.62 12.86
N SER A 355 8.89 -33.52 12.62
CA SER A 355 9.73 -34.69 12.36
C SER A 355 10.43 -35.10 13.64
N PHE A 356 10.38 -36.40 13.94
CA PHE A 356 11.03 -37.00 15.09
C PHE A 356 12.27 -37.77 14.63
N GLU A 357 13.36 -37.60 15.36
CA GLU A 357 14.53 -38.46 15.26
C GLU A 357 14.73 -39.19 16.58
N VAL A 358 14.97 -40.49 16.49
CA VAL A 358 15.21 -41.30 17.68
C VAL A 358 16.64 -41.78 17.69
N ILE A 359 17.37 -41.33 18.71
CA ILE A 359 18.73 -41.76 18.98
C ILE A 359 18.66 -42.76 20.14
N ALA A 360 18.90 -44.04 19.85
CA ALA A 360 19.14 -45.02 20.88
C ALA A 360 20.50 -44.71 21.52
N ALA A 361 20.50 -44.33 22.81
CA ALA A 361 21.73 -44.25 23.57
C ALA A 361 22.17 -45.69 23.92
N PRO A 362 23.45 -46.06 23.74
CA PRO A 362 23.95 -47.37 24.13
C PRO A 362 24.00 -47.61 25.64
#